data_AF-T0R6B5-F1
#
_entry.id   AF-T0R6B5-F1
#
_cell.length_a   1.000
_cell.length_b   1.000
_cell.length_c   1.000
_cell.angle_alpha   90.00
_cell.angle_beta   90.00
_cell.angle_gamma   90.00
#
_symmetry.space_group_name_H-M   'P 1'
#
loop_
_entity.id
_entity.type
_entity.pdbx_description
1 polymer ?
#
loop_
_entity_poly.entity_id
_entity_poly.type
_entity_poly.pdbx_seq_one_letter_code
_entity_poly.pdbx_strand_id
1 'polypeptide(L)'
;TTCLAANEVTWLVGIVNDISLVWTQDHTIAYATINSLLMWLISALLATLAPVQATITVSPTCEIATLDYQVVCVAGSVVIGSLERLLTLVGLVIVCNGVCFGLVRCLWKRPHPHVSSSMLLCGGAKYLFSHDGWLDEDGTYFLDRASAVLNGLLSVRYQNQWVVFDVKTWCVHKLEVASHRRAQMCDSRRSISSRFAMALALEDR
;
A
#
# COMPACT_ATOMS: atom_id res chain seq x y z
N THR A 1 -24.85 -6.65 3.31
CA THR A 1 -23.85 -7.17 4.27
C THR A 1 -22.68 -7.86 3.58
N THR A 2 -22.90 -8.52 2.44
CA THR A 2 -21.84 -9.14 1.61
C THR A 2 -20.73 -8.18 1.18
N CYS A 3 -21.06 -6.97 0.69
CA CYS A 3 -20.03 -5.99 0.29
C CYS A 3 -19.18 -5.49 1.45
N LEU A 4 -19.76 -5.42 2.66
CA LEU A 4 -19.08 -4.90 3.85
C LEU A 4 -18.10 -5.95 4.40
N ALA A 5 -18.54 -7.20 4.52
CA ALA A 5 -17.68 -8.31 4.93
C ALA A 5 -16.61 -8.65 3.87
N ALA A 6 -16.92 -8.53 2.57
CA ALA A 6 -15.91 -8.63 1.51
C ALA A 6 -14.84 -7.53 1.62
N ASN A 7 -15.25 -6.31 2.02
CA ASN A 7 -14.32 -5.21 2.26
C ASN A 7 -13.40 -5.50 3.45
N GLU A 8 -13.92 -6.02 4.56
CA GLU A 8 -13.12 -6.40 5.75
C GLU A 8 -12.05 -7.46 5.43
N VAL A 9 -12.39 -8.48 4.64
CA VAL A 9 -11.41 -9.51 4.22
C VAL A 9 -10.33 -8.92 3.30
N THR A 10 -10.73 -8.06 2.37
CA THR A 10 -9.78 -7.40 1.45
C THR A 10 -8.82 -6.48 2.22
N TRP A 11 -9.33 -5.77 3.23
CA TRP A 11 -8.52 -4.95 4.14
C TRP A 11 -7.50 -5.79 4.92
N LEU A 12 -7.93 -6.92 5.49
CA LEU A 12 -7.05 -7.81 6.24
C LEU A 12 -5.91 -8.36 5.37
N VAL A 13 -6.22 -8.76 4.13
CA VAL A 13 -5.22 -9.21 3.15
C VAL A 13 -4.19 -8.11 2.88
N GLY A 14 -4.63 -6.86 2.69
CA GLY A 14 -3.75 -5.71 2.52
C GLY A 14 -2.79 -5.52 3.69
N ILE A 15 -3.30 -5.56 4.93
CA ILE A 15 -2.49 -5.42 6.15
C ILE A 15 -1.41 -6.51 6.22
N VAL A 16 -1.76 -7.77 5.96
CA VAL A 16 -0.79 -8.87 6.03
C VAL A 16 0.27 -8.76 4.93
N ASN A 17 -0.10 -8.28 3.75
CA ASN A 17 0.85 -8.03 2.68
C ASN A 17 1.85 -6.91 3.06
N ASP A 18 1.36 -5.83 3.67
CA ASP A 18 2.19 -4.72 4.13
C ASP A 18 3.16 -5.12 5.25
N ILE A 19 2.71 -5.97 6.19
CA ILE A 19 3.60 -6.54 7.24
C ILE A 19 4.66 -7.46 6.60
N SER A 20 4.26 -8.28 5.64
CA SER A 20 5.15 -9.22 4.94
C SER A 20 6.26 -8.51 4.15
N LEU A 21 6.04 -7.26 3.74
CA LEU A 21 7.02 -6.39 3.08
C LEU A 21 8.32 -6.25 3.88
N VAL A 22 8.20 -6.15 5.21
CA VAL A 22 9.33 -5.96 6.13
C VAL A 22 10.30 -7.15 6.08
N TRP A 23 9.77 -8.37 5.86
CA TRP A 23 10.56 -9.60 5.80
C TRP A 23 11.03 -9.97 4.39
N THR A 24 10.27 -9.59 3.35
CA THR A 24 10.55 -9.96 1.96
C THR A 24 11.56 -9.04 1.29
N GLN A 25 11.56 -7.73 1.60
CA GLN A 25 12.51 -6.73 1.12
C GLN A 25 12.81 -6.87 -0.39
N ASP A 26 14.02 -7.22 -0.79
CA ASP A 26 14.40 -7.30 -2.22
C ASP A 26 13.62 -8.38 -3.00
N HIS A 27 13.05 -9.38 -2.32
CA HIS A 27 12.22 -10.42 -2.96
C HIS A 27 10.76 -9.98 -3.14
N THR A 28 10.41 -8.77 -2.69
CA THR A 28 9.03 -8.31 -2.62
C THR A 28 8.37 -8.26 -3.99
N ILE A 29 9.05 -7.88 -5.08
CA ILE A 29 8.40 -7.80 -6.41
C ILE A 29 7.87 -9.17 -6.86
N ALA A 30 8.71 -10.21 -6.78
CA ALA A 30 8.34 -11.57 -7.17
C ALA A 30 7.32 -12.17 -6.18
N TYR A 31 7.50 -11.92 -4.89
CA TYR A 31 6.57 -12.36 -3.85
C TYR A 31 5.20 -11.69 -3.97
N ALA A 32 5.15 -10.36 -4.09
CA ALA A 32 3.92 -9.57 -4.11
C ALA A 32 3.04 -9.94 -5.29
N THR A 33 3.62 -10.21 -6.47
CA THR A 33 2.86 -10.65 -7.64
C THR A 33 2.21 -12.02 -7.42
N ILE A 34 2.99 -13.02 -6.94
CA ILE A 34 2.48 -14.37 -6.65
C ILE A 34 1.44 -14.34 -5.52
N ASN A 35 1.76 -13.64 -4.42
CA ASN A 35 0.90 -13.50 -3.26
C ASN A 35 -0.41 -12.78 -3.62
N SER A 36 -0.36 -11.72 -4.42
CA SER A 36 -1.57 -11.00 -4.86
C SER A 36 -2.49 -11.89 -5.71
N LEU A 37 -1.94 -12.67 -6.64
CA LEU A 37 -2.74 -13.61 -7.44
C LEU A 37 -3.36 -14.71 -6.57
N LEU A 38 -2.59 -15.27 -5.63
CA LEU A 38 -3.07 -16.29 -4.71
C LEU A 38 -4.18 -15.75 -3.80
N MET A 39 -3.98 -14.57 -3.22
CA MET A 39 -4.97 -13.91 -2.36
C MET A 39 -6.23 -13.53 -3.11
N TRP A 40 -6.11 -13.10 -4.37
CA TRP A 40 -7.26 -12.85 -5.23
C TRP A 40 -8.07 -14.13 -5.47
N LEU A 41 -7.41 -15.23 -5.82
CA LEU A 41 -8.06 -16.54 -6.00
C LEU A 41 -8.75 -17.02 -4.72
N ILE A 42 -8.07 -16.93 -3.58
CA ILE A 42 -8.62 -17.31 -2.28
C ILE A 42 -9.85 -16.46 -1.94
N SER A 43 -9.76 -15.14 -2.15
CA SER A 43 -10.87 -14.23 -1.90
C SER A 43 -12.08 -14.54 -2.79
N ALA A 44 -11.86 -14.81 -4.08
CA ALA A 44 -12.91 -15.22 -5.01
C ALA A 44 -13.53 -16.57 -4.62
N LEU A 45 -12.70 -17.52 -4.19
CA LEU A 45 -13.16 -18.84 -3.75
C LEU A 45 -13.98 -18.75 -2.45
N LEU A 46 -13.54 -17.96 -1.48
CA LEU A 46 -14.30 -17.77 -0.23
C LEU A 46 -15.62 -17.03 -0.47
N ALA A 47 -15.62 -16.03 -1.34
CA ALA A 47 -16.84 -15.31 -1.72
C ALA A 47 -17.89 -16.24 -2.38
N THR A 48 -17.44 -17.27 -3.09
CA THR A 48 -18.32 -18.23 -3.79
C THR A 48 -18.72 -19.42 -2.91
N LEU A 49 -17.79 -20.03 -2.18
CA LEU A 49 -18.04 -21.24 -1.39
C LEU A 49 -18.66 -20.96 -0.01
N ALA A 50 -18.34 -19.82 0.61
CA ALA A 50 -18.75 -19.52 1.98
C ALA A 50 -19.26 -18.06 2.09
N PRO A 51 -20.39 -17.72 1.44
CA PRO A 51 -20.94 -16.38 1.48
C PRO A 51 -21.27 -15.97 2.93
N VAL A 52 -21.12 -14.67 3.23
CA VAL A 52 -21.40 -14.15 4.57
C VAL A 52 -22.90 -14.09 4.81
N GLN A 53 -23.42 -15.13 5.47
CA GLN A 53 -24.78 -15.21 5.97
C GLN A 53 -24.89 -14.33 7.21
N ALA A 54 -25.68 -13.25 7.14
CA ALA A 54 -26.02 -12.45 8.31
C ALA A 54 -27.25 -13.09 8.98
N THR A 55 -27.13 -13.48 10.24
CA THR A 55 -28.25 -14.05 10.99
C THR A 55 -29.07 -12.92 11.59
N ILE A 56 -30.29 -12.75 11.10
CA ILE A 56 -31.26 -11.77 11.61
C ILE A 56 -32.28 -12.55 12.43
N THR A 57 -32.30 -12.35 13.74
CA THR A 57 -33.32 -12.91 14.63
C THR A 57 -34.34 -11.83 14.95
N VAL A 58 -35.51 -11.93 14.32
CA VAL A 58 -36.63 -11.00 14.51
C VAL A 58 -37.46 -11.46 15.72
N SER A 59 -37.46 -10.63 16.78
CA SER A 59 -38.14 -10.90 18.05
C SER A 59 -38.66 -9.56 18.60
N PRO A 60 -39.81 -9.08 18.11
CA PRO A 60 -40.34 -7.79 18.50
C PRO A 60 -40.80 -7.79 19.96
N THR A 61 -40.11 -7.03 20.83
CA THR A 61 -40.56 -6.76 22.20
C THR A 61 -40.88 -5.27 22.31
N CYS A 62 -42.13 -4.93 22.55
CA CYS A 62 -42.59 -3.55 22.68
C CYS A 62 -42.96 -3.27 24.14
N GLU A 63 -42.37 -2.22 24.71
CA GLU A 63 -42.69 -1.74 26.05
C GLU A 63 -43.22 -0.30 25.96
N ILE A 64 -44.17 0.02 26.83
CA ILE A 64 -44.75 1.36 26.93
C ILE A 64 -43.86 2.16 27.89
N ALA A 65 -43.12 3.15 27.37
CA ALA A 65 -42.33 4.04 28.20
C ALA A 65 -43.27 4.99 28.97
N THR A 66 -43.09 5.12 30.28
CA THR A 66 -44.09 5.70 31.20
C THR A 66 -44.15 7.23 31.23
N LEU A 67 -43.59 7.94 30.25
CA LEU A 67 -43.81 9.36 30.00
C LEU A 67 -44.20 9.52 28.51
N ASP A 68 -45.36 10.14 28.25
CA ASP A 68 -45.92 10.44 26.91
C ASP A 68 -46.46 9.28 26.04
N TYR A 69 -46.77 8.10 26.60
CA TYR A 69 -47.33 6.97 25.83
C TYR A 69 -46.45 6.54 24.63
N GLN A 70 -45.15 6.78 24.71
CA GLN A 70 -44.22 6.44 23.65
C GLN A 70 -43.95 4.92 23.67
N VAL A 71 -44.31 4.24 22.58
CA VAL A 71 -44.03 2.80 22.42
C VAL A 71 -42.61 2.63 21.89
N VAL A 72 -41.76 1.95 22.65
CA VAL A 72 -40.42 1.56 22.21
C VAL A 72 -40.46 0.07 21.86
N CYS A 73 -40.21 -0.25 20.59
CA CYS A 73 -40.13 -1.62 20.10
C CYS A 73 -38.69 -1.97 19.73
N VAL A 74 -38.18 -3.05 20.30
CA VAL A 74 -36.95 -3.71 19.82
C VAL A 74 -37.37 -4.72 18.77
N ALA A 75 -37.12 -4.44 17.49
CA ALA A 75 -37.57 -5.29 16.37
C ALA A 75 -36.89 -6.68 16.32
N GLY A 76 -35.73 -6.83 16.96
CA GLY A 76 -34.95 -8.06 17.02
C GLY A 76 -33.48 -7.78 17.27
N SER A 77 -32.68 -8.85 17.32
CA SER A 77 -31.23 -8.78 17.40
C SER A 77 -30.62 -9.15 16.05
N VAL A 78 -29.63 -8.37 15.61
CA VAL A 78 -28.83 -8.67 14.43
C VAL A 78 -27.44 -9.06 14.91
N VAL A 79 -27.10 -10.34 14.79
CA VAL A 79 -25.75 -10.82 15.11
C VAL A 79 -24.93 -10.78 13.82
N ILE A 80 -24.02 -9.81 13.74
CA ILE A 80 -23.12 -9.63 12.61
C ILE A 80 -21.77 -10.24 12.98
N GLY A 81 -21.50 -11.44 12.46
CA GLY A 81 -20.15 -12.04 12.50
C GLY A 81 -20.05 -13.35 13.27
N SER A 82 -19.01 -14.11 12.93
CA SER A 82 -18.59 -15.32 13.64
C SER A 82 -17.08 -15.23 13.87
N LEU A 83 -16.67 -15.30 15.14
CA LEU A 83 -15.27 -15.27 15.53
C LEU A 83 -14.48 -16.43 14.90
N GLU A 84 -15.10 -17.60 14.79
CA GLU A 84 -14.51 -18.79 14.18
C GLU A 84 -14.18 -18.56 12.70
N ARG A 85 -15.10 -17.92 11.96
CA ARG A 85 -14.86 -17.56 10.55
C ARG A 85 -13.75 -16.53 10.41
N LEU A 86 -13.69 -15.55 11.31
CA LEU A 86 -12.60 -14.58 11.32
C LEU A 86 -11.25 -15.25 11.57
N LEU A 87 -11.16 -16.14 12.57
CA LEU A 87 -9.92 -16.84 12.89
C LEU A 87 -9.46 -17.79 11.76
N THR A 88 -10.39 -18.49 11.11
CA THR A 88 -10.07 -19.35 9.96
C THR A 88 -9.57 -18.54 8.76
N LEU A 89 -10.19 -17.39 8.47
CA LEU A 89 -9.74 -16.42 7.47
C LEU A 89 -8.33 -15.90 7.76
N VAL A 90 -8.09 -15.42 8.98
CA VAL A 90 -6.77 -14.93 9.43
C VAL A 90 -5.72 -16.03 9.30
N GLY A 91 -6.02 -17.24 9.79
CA GLY A 91 -5.12 -18.38 9.70
C GLY A 91 -4.76 -18.74 8.27
N LEU A 92 -5.76 -18.78 7.37
CA LEU A 92 -5.55 -19.05 5.94
C LEU A 92 -4.63 -18.02 5.31
N VAL A 93 -4.88 -16.73 5.56
CA VAL A 93 -4.04 -15.65 5.02
C VAL A 93 -2.60 -15.78 5.52
N ILE A 94 -2.39 -16.01 6.82
CA ILE A 94 -1.04 -16.18 7.40
C ILE A 94 -0.32 -17.39 6.78
N VAL A 95 -0.98 -18.55 6.69
CA VAL A 95 -0.39 -19.77 6.13
C VAL A 95 -0.02 -19.56 4.66
N CYS A 96 -0.91 -19.00 3.87
CA CYS A 96 -0.66 -18.72 2.46
C CYS A 96 0.51 -17.74 2.26
N ASN A 97 0.54 -16.64 3.01
CA ASN A 97 1.67 -15.70 2.97
C ASN A 97 2.99 -16.38 3.36
N GLY A 98 2.98 -17.22 4.41
CA GLY A 98 4.15 -17.98 4.86
C GLY A 98 4.65 -19.00 3.84
N VAL A 99 3.74 -19.72 3.18
CA VAL A 99 4.09 -20.66 2.10
C VAL A 99 4.67 -19.92 0.90
N CYS A 100 4.02 -18.84 0.44
CA CYS A 100 4.55 -18.00 -0.64
C CYS A 100 5.93 -17.44 -0.28
N PHE A 101 6.13 -16.99 0.96
CA PHE A 101 7.41 -16.50 1.45
C PHE A 101 8.49 -17.58 1.40
N GLY A 102 8.20 -18.77 1.94
CA GLY A 102 9.12 -19.90 1.93
C GLY A 102 9.50 -20.33 0.51
N LEU A 103 8.51 -20.42 -0.39
CA LEU A 103 8.74 -20.77 -1.80
C LEU A 103 9.62 -19.74 -2.50
N VAL A 104 9.34 -18.45 -2.34
CA VAL A 104 10.14 -17.39 -2.95
C VAL A 104 11.57 -17.41 -2.40
N ARG A 105 11.75 -17.60 -1.09
CA ARG A 105 13.08 -17.69 -0.47
C ARG A 105 13.88 -18.92 -0.89
N CYS A 106 13.21 -20.04 -1.15
CA CYS A 106 13.86 -21.27 -1.58
C CYS A 106 14.19 -21.28 -3.08
N LEU A 107 13.31 -20.70 -3.91
CA LEU A 107 13.40 -20.78 -5.37
C LEU A 107 14.16 -19.59 -6.00
N TRP A 108 14.05 -18.40 -5.42
CA TRP A 108 14.77 -17.22 -5.91
C TRP A 108 16.07 -17.00 -5.14
N LYS A 109 17.16 -16.86 -5.90
CA LYS A 109 18.43 -16.38 -5.36
C LYS A 109 18.27 -14.93 -4.92
N ARG A 110 18.97 -14.56 -3.83
CA ARG A 110 18.97 -13.19 -3.30
C ARG A 110 19.16 -12.18 -4.45
N PRO A 111 18.16 -11.32 -4.72
CA PRO A 111 18.33 -10.23 -5.66
C PRO A 111 19.46 -9.33 -5.18
N HIS A 112 20.10 -8.62 -6.11
CA HIS A 112 21.04 -7.57 -5.72
C HIS A 112 20.25 -6.49 -4.98
N PRO A 113 20.77 -5.95 -3.85
CA PRO A 113 20.06 -4.96 -3.06
C PRO A 113 19.74 -3.74 -3.93
N HIS A 114 18.47 -3.32 -3.95
CA HIS A 114 18.07 -2.11 -4.69
C HIS A 114 18.70 -0.87 -4.04
N VAL A 115 19.32 -0.05 -4.90
CA VAL A 115 20.43 0.88 -4.60
C VAL A 115 20.00 2.19 -3.93
N SER A 116 18.70 2.50 -3.83
CA SER A 116 18.26 3.80 -3.32
C SER A 116 18.33 3.89 -1.78
N SER A 117 19.22 4.74 -1.28
CA SER A 117 19.41 5.03 0.15
C SER A 117 18.42 6.07 0.69
N SER A 118 17.69 6.78 -0.17
CA SER A 118 16.94 7.98 0.23
C SER A 118 15.87 7.67 1.29
N MET A 119 15.93 8.36 2.43
CA MET A 119 14.96 8.18 3.53
C MET A 119 13.55 8.69 3.19
N LEU A 120 13.39 9.39 2.07
CA LEU A 120 12.12 9.92 1.58
C LEU A 120 11.21 8.84 0.94
N LEU A 121 11.75 7.66 0.59
CA LEU A 121 10.95 6.54 0.08
C LEU A 121 10.26 5.78 1.22
N CYS A 122 8.98 5.49 1.04
CA CYS A 122 8.28 4.50 1.82
C CYS A 122 8.75 3.08 1.42
N GLY A 123 8.61 2.11 2.32
CA GLY A 123 9.03 0.73 2.05
C GLY A 123 8.41 0.17 0.77
N GLY A 124 7.14 0.49 0.49
CA GLY A 124 6.46 0.07 -0.73
C GLY A 124 7.13 0.61 -1.99
N ALA A 125 7.42 1.90 -2.05
CA ALA A 125 8.13 2.49 -3.19
C ALA A 125 9.54 1.90 -3.34
N LYS A 126 10.23 1.64 -2.23
CA LYS A 126 11.60 1.07 -2.24
C LYS A 126 11.63 -0.36 -2.78
N TYR A 127 10.62 -1.18 -2.46
CA TYR A 127 10.65 -2.61 -2.77
C TYR A 127 9.68 -3.06 -3.88
N LEU A 128 8.69 -2.25 -4.27
CA LEU A 128 7.76 -2.59 -5.36
C LEU A 128 8.04 -1.81 -6.65
N PHE A 129 8.66 -0.63 -6.60
CA PHE A 129 8.92 0.14 -7.82
C PHE A 129 10.23 -0.31 -8.49
N SER A 130 10.23 -0.31 -9.82
CA SER A 130 11.47 -0.48 -10.57
C SER A 130 12.30 0.79 -10.47
N HIS A 131 13.54 0.63 -10.02
CA HIS A 131 14.50 1.74 -9.90
C HIS A 131 15.43 1.83 -11.12
N ASP A 132 15.30 0.90 -12.08
CA ASP A 132 16.20 0.80 -13.23
C ASP A 132 16.04 2.01 -14.16
N GLY A 133 17.16 2.66 -14.48
CA GLY A 133 17.17 3.84 -15.33
C GLY A 133 16.59 5.10 -14.69
N TRP A 134 16.41 5.12 -13.37
CA TRP A 134 16.04 6.30 -12.57
C TRP A 134 17.14 6.77 -11.62
N LEU A 135 18.32 6.14 -11.68
CA LEU A 135 19.53 6.57 -10.97
C LEU A 135 20.42 7.37 -11.91
N ASP A 136 20.92 8.52 -11.44
CA ASP A 136 21.97 9.28 -12.14
C ASP A 136 23.34 8.61 -12.01
N GLU A 137 24.30 9.05 -12.81
CA GLU A 137 25.72 8.65 -12.68
C GLU A 137 26.29 9.02 -11.29
N ASP A 138 25.75 10.07 -10.66
CA ASP A 138 26.11 10.54 -9.33
C ASP A 138 25.41 9.75 -8.19
N GLY A 139 24.55 8.77 -8.52
CA GLY A 139 23.82 7.96 -7.54
C GLY A 139 22.52 8.59 -7.01
N THR A 140 22.13 9.77 -7.49
CA THR A 140 20.85 10.42 -7.14
C THR A 140 19.67 9.64 -7.73
N TYR A 141 18.68 9.28 -6.90
CA TYR A 141 17.46 8.62 -7.36
C TYR A 141 16.41 9.64 -7.78
N PHE A 142 15.87 9.48 -8.99
CA PHE A 142 14.80 10.30 -9.54
C PHE A 142 13.46 9.59 -9.47
N LEU A 143 12.43 10.34 -9.07
CA LEU A 143 11.07 9.82 -9.00
C LEU A 143 10.12 10.72 -9.80
N ASP A 144 9.32 10.15 -10.69
CA ASP A 144 8.29 10.92 -11.38
C ASP A 144 7.20 11.39 -10.40
N ARG A 145 6.42 12.40 -10.80
CA ARG A 145 5.42 13.01 -9.90
C ARG A 145 4.30 12.04 -9.49
N ALA A 146 3.87 11.14 -10.37
CA ALA A 146 2.82 10.19 -10.03
C ALA A 146 3.33 9.18 -9.00
N SER A 147 4.53 8.63 -9.22
CA SER A 147 5.19 7.74 -8.26
C SER A 147 5.54 8.45 -6.95
N ALA A 148 5.89 9.74 -6.98
CA ALA A 148 6.08 10.55 -5.79
C ALA A 148 4.79 10.69 -4.98
N VAL A 149 3.65 10.97 -5.62
CA VAL A 149 2.35 11.03 -4.94
C VAL A 149 1.99 9.68 -4.33
N LEU A 150 2.21 8.57 -5.05
CA LEU A 150 1.98 7.21 -4.53
C LEU A 150 2.91 6.87 -3.35
N ASN A 151 4.13 7.41 -3.35
CA ASN A 151 5.08 7.32 -2.24
C ASN A 151 4.71 8.23 -1.04
N GLY A 152 3.68 9.07 -1.16
CA GLY A 152 3.25 10.03 -0.14
C GLY A 152 3.99 11.37 -0.18
N LEU A 153 4.67 11.68 -1.27
CA LEU A 153 5.38 12.95 -1.49
C LEU A 153 4.59 13.84 -2.45
N LEU A 154 4.02 14.94 -1.92
CA LEU A 154 3.40 15.97 -2.74
C LEU A 154 4.45 17.03 -3.10
N SER A 155 4.86 17.04 -4.35
CA SER A 155 5.88 17.98 -4.84
C SER A 155 5.25 19.15 -5.60
N VAL A 156 5.58 20.37 -5.19
CA VAL A 156 5.25 21.60 -5.93
C VAL A 156 6.55 22.35 -6.26
N ARG A 157 6.66 22.78 -7.52
CA ARG A 157 7.78 23.61 -7.96
C ARG A 157 7.43 25.06 -7.74
N TYR A 158 8.13 25.73 -6.83
CA TYR A 158 8.00 27.16 -6.61
C TYR A 158 9.33 27.84 -6.96
N GLN A 159 9.30 28.66 -8.01
CA GLN A 159 10.50 29.29 -8.59
C GLN A 159 11.60 28.26 -8.90
N ASN A 160 12.73 28.33 -8.18
CA ASN A 160 13.91 27.47 -8.37
C ASN A 160 14.11 26.47 -7.22
N GLN A 161 13.05 26.17 -6.46
CA GLN A 161 13.06 25.19 -5.38
C GLN A 161 11.88 24.22 -5.53
N TRP A 162 12.13 22.97 -5.16
CA TRP A 162 11.09 21.99 -4.97
C TRP A 162 10.67 22.01 -3.51
N VAL A 163 9.40 22.30 -3.27
CA VAL A 163 8.78 22.15 -1.95
C VAL A 163 8.06 20.81 -1.97
N VAL A 164 8.50 19.88 -1.14
CA VAL A 164 7.96 18.53 -1.04
C VAL A 164 7.31 18.39 0.32
N PHE A 165 6.00 18.19 0.31
CA PHE A 165 5.27 17.83 1.51
C PHE A 165 5.23 16.31 1.63
N ASP A 166 5.79 15.79 2.70
CA ASP A 166 5.81 14.38 3.00
C ASP A 166 4.62 14.02 3.91
N VAL A 167 3.59 13.42 3.31
CA VAL A 167 2.35 13.08 4.00
C VAL A 167 2.59 12.08 5.14
N LYS A 168 3.61 11.21 5.01
CA LYS A 168 3.88 10.15 6.01
C LYS A 168 4.48 10.71 7.31
N THR A 169 5.26 11.78 7.22
CA THR A 169 5.90 12.44 8.38
C THR A 169 5.22 13.75 8.76
N TRP A 170 4.31 14.25 7.91
CA TRP A 170 3.67 15.56 8.01
C TRP A 170 4.67 16.73 7.96
N CYS A 171 5.85 16.51 7.36
CA CYS A 171 6.93 17.47 7.26
C CYS A 171 7.04 18.07 5.85
N VAL A 172 7.52 19.31 5.77
CA VAL A 172 7.82 19.98 4.50
C VAL A 172 9.33 20.02 4.29
N HIS A 173 9.79 19.45 3.19
CA HIS A 173 11.19 19.43 2.77
C HIS A 173 11.40 20.40 1.60
N LYS A 174 12.49 21.16 1.64
CA LYS A 174 12.91 22.03 0.52
C LYS A 174 14.09 21.37 -0.15
N LEU A 175 13.90 20.94 -1.40
CA LEU A 175 14.95 20.38 -2.23
C LEU A 175 15.43 21.48 -3.19
N GLU A 176 16.72 21.79 -3.12
CA GLU A 176 17.35 22.74 -4.05
C GLU A 176 17.54 22.06 -5.40
N VAL A 177 17.11 22.72 -6.48
CA VAL A 177 17.46 22.27 -7.83
C VAL A 177 18.96 22.50 -8.00
N ALA A 178 19.75 21.42 -7.96
CA ALA A 178 21.21 21.47 -8.07
C ALA A 178 21.65 22.41 -9.20
N SER A 179 22.39 23.47 -8.84
CA SER A 179 22.80 24.57 -9.70
C SER A 179 23.70 24.13 -10.86
N HIS A 180 24.45 23.03 -10.71
CA HIS A 180 25.29 22.44 -11.76
C HIS A 180 24.50 22.02 -13.02
N ARG A 181 23.21 21.69 -12.90
CA ARG A 181 22.39 21.29 -14.06
C ARG A 181 21.87 22.46 -14.90
N ARG A 182 21.85 23.69 -14.35
CA ARG A 182 21.46 24.89 -15.12
C ARG A 182 22.52 25.27 -16.16
N ALA A 183 23.81 25.08 -15.85
CA ALA A 183 24.90 25.34 -16.79
C ALA A 183 24.92 24.29 -17.93
N GLN A 184 24.69 23.01 -17.61
CA GLN A 184 24.68 21.93 -18.60
C GLN A 184 23.48 22.00 -19.55
N MET A 185 22.33 22.51 -19.09
CA MET A 185 21.13 22.71 -19.92
C MET A 185 21.32 23.86 -20.94
N CYS A 186 22.20 24.83 -20.64
CA CYS A 186 22.49 25.96 -21.53
C CYS A 186 23.69 25.70 -22.46
N ASP A 187 24.63 24.81 -22.07
CA ASP A 187 25.89 24.58 -22.81
C ASP A 187 26.00 23.20 -23.47
N SER A 188 25.07 22.28 -23.22
CA SER A 188 25.11 20.97 -23.85
C SER A 188 23.75 20.50 -24.33
N ARG A 189 23.61 20.55 -25.65
CA ARG A 189 22.73 19.71 -26.48
C ARG A 189 23.13 18.21 -26.35
N ARG A 190 23.41 17.72 -25.14
CA ARG A 190 23.61 16.30 -24.81
C ARG A 190 22.44 15.84 -23.94
N SER A 191 21.45 15.27 -24.63
CA SER A 191 20.57 14.17 -24.21
C SER A 191 20.51 13.82 -22.70
N ILE A 192 20.19 14.76 -21.81
CA ILE A 192 19.44 14.38 -20.61
C ILE A 192 18.06 14.02 -21.16
N SER A 193 17.81 12.71 -21.21
CA SER A 193 16.53 12.13 -21.61
C SER A 193 15.39 13.00 -21.07
N SER A 194 14.49 13.44 -21.95
CA SER A 194 13.31 14.26 -21.61
C SER A 194 12.49 13.70 -20.43
N ARG A 195 12.71 12.43 -20.09
CA ARG A 195 12.15 11.70 -18.95
C ARG A 195 12.42 12.36 -17.58
N PHE A 196 13.57 13.00 -17.37
CA PHE A 196 13.93 13.55 -16.04
C PHE A 196 13.53 15.01 -15.83
N ALA A 197 13.06 15.71 -16.87
CA ALA A 197 12.82 17.16 -16.81
C ALA A 197 11.76 17.58 -15.77
N MET A 198 10.89 16.66 -15.36
CA MET A 198 9.87 16.86 -14.32
C MET A 198 10.00 15.90 -13.13
N ALA A 199 11.07 15.11 -13.06
CA ALA A 199 11.30 14.16 -11.97
C ALA A 199 11.85 14.87 -10.73
N LEU A 200 11.46 14.37 -9.56
CA LEU A 200 11.94 14.80 -8.26
C LEU A 200 13.27 14.09 -7.96
N ALA A 201 14.33 14.84 -7.72
CA ALA A 201 15.61 14.31 -7.26
C ALA A 201 15.55 14.03 -5.75
N LEU A 202 15.74 12.79 -5.34
CA LEU A 202 15.72 12.36 -3.94
C LEU A 202 17.15 12.14 -3.45
N GLU A 203 17.81 13.25 -3.11
CA GLU A 203 19.15 13.26 -2.50
C GLU A 203 19.04 13.23 -0.96
N ASP A 204 19.80 12.38 -0.29
CA ASP A 204 19.99 12.46 1.18
C ASP A 204 21.03 13.55 1.48
N ARG A 205 20.69 14.49 2.37
CA ARG A 205 21.65 15.42 2.99
C ARG A 205 21.86 15.04 4.44
#